data_AF-A0A2I0A571-F1
#
_entry.id   AF-A0A2I0A571-F1
#
_cell.length_a   1.000
_cell.length_b   1.000
_cell.length_c   1.000
_cell.angle_alpha   90.00
_cell.angle_beta   90.00
_cell.angle_gamma   90.00
#
_symmetry.space_group_name_H-M   'P 1'
#
loop_
_entity.id
_entity.type
_entity.pdbx_description
1 polymer ?
#
loop_
_entity_poly.entity_id
_entity_poly.type
_entity_poly.pdbx_seq_one_letter_code
_entity_poly.pdbx_strand_id
1 'polypeptide(L)' 'MVSTLEVYDPRANAWMPGEQMNNVRGYAAAVVLGNSLYAIGGIKDSENIVETVCFL' A
#
# COMPACT_ATOMS: atom_id res chain seq x y z
N MET A 1 -7.27 -9.10 0.23
CA MET A 1 -6.91 -7.67 0.22
C MET A 1 -6.43 -7.28 1.61
N VAL A 2 -5.54 -6.30 1.70
CA VAL A 2 -5.01 -5.79 2.99
C VAL A 2 -4.96 -4.26 2.96
N SER A 3 -4.99 -3.64 4.14
CA SER A 3 -4.71 -2.21 4.34
C SER A 3 -3.37 -1.95 5.02
N THR A 4 -2.67 -3.00 5.46
CA THR A 4 -1.40 -2.87 6.18
C THR A 4 -0.28 -2.43 5.25
N LEU A 5 0.53 -1.50 5.74
CA LEU A 5 1.84 -1.17 5.17
C LEU A 5 2.91 -1.74 6.10
N GLU A 6 3.90 -2.41 5.53
CA GLU A 6 5.03 -2.95 6.27
C GLU A 6 6.32 -2.40 5.66
N VAL A 7 7.23 -1.95 6.53
CA VAL A 7 8.52 -1.36 6.16
C VAL A 7 9.62 -2.29 6.63
N TYR A 8 10.44 -2.74 5.70
CA TYR A 8 11.61 -3.57 6.02
C TYR A 8 12.83 -2.69 6.25
N ASP A 9 13.45 -2.77 7.42
CA ASP A 9 14.77 -2.19 7.69
C ASP A 9 15.86 -3.27 7.53
N PRO A 10 16.68 -3.21 6.46
CA PRO A 10 17.75 -4.18 6.23
C PRO A 10 18.89 -4.09 7.25
N ARG A 11 19.04 -2.98 7.99
CA ARG A 11 20.07 -2.84 9.04
C ARG A 11 19.67 -3.58 10.31
N ALA A 12 18.39 -3.52 10.64
CA ALA A 12 17.81 -4.25 11.77
C ALA A 12 17.42 -5.69 11.40
N ASN A 13 17.35 -6.01 10.10
CA ASN A 13 16.82 -7.27 9.57
C ASN A 13 15.43 -7.58 10.14
N ALA A 14 14.57 -6.56 10.14
CA ALA A 14 13.26 -6.62 10.78
C ALA A 14 12.21 -5.86 9.97
N TRP A 15 10.97 -6.32 10.10
CA TRP A 15 9.79 -5.64 9.57
C TRP A 15 9.16 -4.76 10.64
N MET A 16 8.70 -3.59 10.25
CA MET A 16 8.03 -2.62 11.10
C MET A 16 6.69 -2.22 10.48
N PRO A 17 5.64 -1.97 11.29
CA PRO A 17 4.38 -1.46 10.76
C PRO A 17 4.54 -0.01 10.27
N GLY A 18 3.98 0.28 9.10
CA GLY A 18 3.82 1.64 8.57
C GLY A 18 2.39 2.17 8.74
N GLU A 19 2.11 3.34 8.15
CA GLU A 19 0.77 3.92 8.14
C GLU A 19 -0.19 3.08 7.29
N GLN A 20 -1.37 2.79 7.83
CA GLN A 20 -2.35 1.96 7.14
C GLN A 20 -3.02 2.72 6.00
N MET A 21 -3.32 2.00 4.92
CA MET A 21 -4.10 2.55 3.82
C MET A 21 -5.55 2.81 4.23
N ASN A 22 -6.12 3.91 3.73
CA ASN A 22 -7.54 4.24 3.92
C ASN A 22 -8.50 3.18 3.36
N ASN A 23 -8.05 2.41 2.36
CA ASN A 23 -8.83 1.34 1.75
C ASN A 23 -7.98 0.08 1.63
N VAL A 24 -8.57 -1.07 1.98
CA VAL A 24 -7.97 -2.37 1.65
C VAL A 24 -7.86 -2.51 0.14
N ARG A 25 -6.74 -3.03 -0.32
CA ARG A 25 -6.53 -3.34 -1.74
C ARG A 25 -5.66 -4.57 -1.92
N GLY A 26 -5.69 -5.11 -3.13
CA GLY A 26 -4.74 -6.08 -3.66
C GLY A 26 -4.63 -5.89 -5.16
N TYR A 27 -3.61 -6.49 -5.78
CA TYR A 27 -3.30 -6.30 -7.20
C TYR A 27 -3.12 -4.82 -7.60
N ALA A 28 -2.73 -3.95 -6.66
CA ALA A 28 -2.47 -2.54 -6.90
C ALA A 28 -1.04 -2.32 -7.43
N ALA A 29 -0.83 -1.22 -8.15
CA ALA A 29 0.51 -0.73 -8.47
C ALA A 29 1.01 0.18 -7.34
N ALA A 30 2.33 0.20 -7.11
CA ALA A 30 2.96 1.09 -6.16
C ALA A 30 4.09 1.89 -6.82
N VAL A 31 4.19 3.19 -6.53
CA VAL A 31 5.23 4.07 -7.08
C VAL A 31 5.72 5.06 -6.03
N VAL A 32 7.01 5.35 -6.05
CA VAL A 32 7.61 6.43 -5.25
C VAL A 32 7.75 7.66 -6.13
N LEU A 33 7.24 8.80 -5.66
CA LEU A 33 7.41 10.09 -6.30
C LEU A 33 7.88 11.10 -5.25
N GLY A 34 9.11 11.57 -5.40
CA GLY A 34 9.77 12.39 -4.38
C GLY A 34 9.96 11.62 -3.08
N ASN A 35 9.40 12.14 -1.98
CA ASN A 35 9.47 11.54 -0.64
C ASN A 35 8.18 10.81 -0.24
N SER A 36 7.32 10.48 -1.21
CA SER A 36 6.01 9.90 -0.95
C SER A 36 5.80 8.61 -1.74
N LEU A 37 5.13 7.65 -1.11
CA LEU A 37 4.75 6.38 -1.71
C LEU A 37 3.27 6.43 -2.07
N TYR A 38 2.93 5.95 -3.26
CA TYR A 38 1.57 5.96 -3.77
C TYR A 38 1.14 4.54 -4.13
N ALA A 39 -0.05 4.15 -3.67
CA ALA A 39 -0.72 2.94 -4.13
C ALA A 39 -1.84 3.32 -5.11
N ILE A 40 -1.77 2.81 -6.34
CA ILE A 40 -2.65 3.16 -7.44
C ILE A 40 -3.47 1.94 -7.84
N GLY A 41 -4.79 2.08 -7.92
CA GLY A 41 -5.62 1.04 -8.50
C GLY A 41 -5.79 -0.19 -7.59
N GLY A 42 -6.09 -1.32 -8.22
CA GLY A 42 -6.25 -2.62 -7.57
C GLY A 42 -7.71 -2.92 -7.26
N ILE A 43 -7.91 -3.87 -6.37
CA ILE A 43 -9.22 -4.47 -6.12
C ILE A 43 -9.44 -4.54 -4.60
N LYS A 44 -10.66 -4.23 -4.12
CA LYS A 44 -11.07 -4.26 -2.71
C LYS A 44 -11.67 -5.61 -2.30
N ASP A 45 -12.41 -6.24 -3.21
CA ASP A 45 -13.01 -7.58 -3.12
C ASP A 45 -13.36 -8.06 -4.55
N SER A 46 -13.96 -9.24 -4.72
CA SER A 46 -14.19 -9.82 -6.06
C SER A 46 -14.98 -8.96 -7.04
N GLU A 47 -15.72 -7.95 -6.56
CA GLU A 47 -16.61 -7.14 -7.39
C GLU A 47 -16.20 -5.66 -7.44
N ASN A 48 -15.37 -5.19 -6.51
CA ASN A 48 -15.04 -3.77 -6.36
C ASN A 48 -13.60 -3.45 -6.75
N ILE A 49 -13.43 -2.71 -7.85
CA ILE A 49 -12.15 -2.10 -8.24
C ILE A 49 -11.92 -0.82 -7.42
N VAL A 50 -10.70 -0.60 -6.97
CA VAL A 50 -10.30 0.64 -6.30
C VAL A 50 -9.66 1.56 -7.32
N GLU A 51 -10.43 2.47 -7.93
CA GLU A 51 -9.90 3.42 -8.93
C GLU A 51 -9.11 4.59 -8.32
N THR A 52 -9.02 4.64 -6.99
CA THR A 52 -8.40 5.74 -6.25
C THR A 52 -6.92 5.50 -5.98
N VAL A 53 -6.16 6.61 -5.98
CA VAL A 53 -4.79 6.67 -5.48
C VAL A 53 -4.81 6.86 -3.96
N CYS A 54 -4.12 6.00 -3.24
CA CYS A 54 -3.88 6.17 -1.80
C CYS A 54 -2.47 6.75 -1.59
N PHE A 55 -2.40 7.80 -0.78
CA PHE A 55 -1.14 8.29 -0.23
C PHE A 55 -0.72 7.40 0.93
N LEU A 56 0.56 7.04 0.96
CA LEU A 56 1.22 6.22 1.99
C LEU A 56 2.39 6.98 2.61
#